data_AF-A0AAW1JNX6-F1
#
_entry.id   AF-A0AAW1JNX6-F1
#
_cell.length_a   1.000
_cell.length_b   1.000
_cell.length_c   1.000
_cell.angle_alpha   90.00
_cell.angle_beta   90.00
_cell.angle_gamma   90.00
#
_symmetry.space_group_name_H-M   'P 1'
#
loop_
_entity.id
_entity.type
_entity.pdbx_description
1 polymer ?
#
loop_
_entity_poly.entity_id
_entity_poly.type
_entity_poly.pdbx_seq_one_letter_code
_entity_poly.pdbx_strand_id
1 'polypeptide(L)'
;MCRFLERHSDQSWTPVLIRKYRVLIDLVTGDNYVYGMYDDGEIVRWNAREFLGREPIIPVQFSSHRLEIEISGVVTRRPSRYLIQSGSDFLMVIRDREVAIKSNYYSFNYNIVYQTNIFKIYKLDPKDKIWEETKDVGSVALFVGCNYSMSVSVSEFKCLRPNCIYFTDDEDNFWDKMTDFGGHDMGVYDIKSGEICRFYEGDDTRSSFCPPIGLFLTLENNG
;
A
#
# COMPACT_ATOMS: atom_id res chain seq x y z
N MET A 1 -18.63 10.32 -0.80
CA MET A 1 -17.85 10.55 -2.03
C MET A 1 -17.77 9.19 -2.72
N CYS A 2 -18.35 9.02 -3.91
CA CYS A 2 -18.32 7.72 -4.59
C CYS A 2 -16.90 7.42 -5.09
N ARG A 3 -16.47 6.18 -4.93
CA ARG A 3 -15.28 5.62 -5.60
C ARG A 3 -15.77 4.69 -6.70
N PHE A 4 -14.97 4.52 -7.74
CA PHE A 4 -15.32 3.73 -8.91
C PHE A 4 -14.38 2.53 -9.03
N LEU A 5 -14.92 1.38 -9.42
CA LEU A 5 -14.18 0.15 -9.69
C LEU A 5 -14.33 -0.20 -11.17
N GLU A 6 -13.24 -0.57 -11.84
CA GLU A 6 -13.22 -1.05 -13.23
C GLU A 6 -12.70 -2.49 -13.24
N ARG A 7 -13.39 -3.39 -13.95
CA ARG A 7 -12.87 -4.72 -14.28
C ARG A 7 -12.40 -4.72 -15.73
N HIS A 8 -11.45 -5.60 -16.03
CA HIS A 8 -10.85 -5.76 -17.36
C HIS A 8 -11.87 -6.09 -18.49
N SER A 9 -13.13 -6.38 -18.15
CA SER A 9 -14.25 -6.64 -19.07
C SER A 9 -15.43 -5.67 -18.94
N ASP A 10 -15.42 -4.76 -17.97
CA ASP A 10 -16.54 -3.85 -17.71
C ASP A 10 -16.47 -2.67 -18.69
N GLN A 11 -17.60 -2.32 -19.31
CA GLN A 11 -17.71 -1.15 -20.21
C GLN A 11 -18.11 0.14 -19.48
N SER A 12 -18.22 0.10 -18.15
CA SER A 12 -18.69 1.20 -17.33
C SER A 12 -18.20 1.11 -15.90
N TRP A 13 -17.98 2.27 -15.28
CA TRP A 13 -17.66 2.38 -13.87
C TRP A 13 -18.86 2.10 -12.96
N THR A 14 -18.69 1.22 -11.96
CA THR A 14 -19.73 0.98 -10.94
C THR A 14 -19.48 1.82 -9.69
N PRO A 15 -20.44 2.66 -9.25
CA PRO A 15 -20.30 3.43 -8.02
C PRO A 15 -20.50 2.54 -6.78
N VAL A 16 -19.60 2.67 -5.81
CA VAL A 16 -19.78 2.05 -4.47
C VAL A 16 -20.11 3.09 -3.41
N LEU A 17 -20.98 2.72 -2.46
CA LEU A 17 -21.19 3.55 -1.27
C LEU A 17 -20.05 3.33 -0.28
N ILE A 18 -19.54 4.43 0.24
CA ILE A 18 -18.63 4.44 1.39
C ILE A 18 -19.38 4.96 2.61
N ARG A 19 -18.99 4.50 3.80
CA ARG A 19 -19.55 5.00 5.06
C ARG A 19 -19.29 6.51 5.19
N LYS A 20 -20.29 7.25 5.67
CA LYS A 20 -20.21 8.71 5.82
C LYS A 20 -19.05 9.06 6.78
N TYR A 21 -18.29 10.10 6.44
CA TYR A 21 -17.14 10.62 7.21
C TYR A 21 -15.93 9.69 7.34
N ARG A 22 -15.84 8.64 6.54
CA ARG A 22 -14.66 7.77 6.48
C ARG A 22 -13.93 7.91 5.16
N VAL A 23 -12.62 7.69 5.18
CA VAL A 23 -11.76 7.72 3.99
C VAL A 23 -11.41 6.28 3.63
N LEU A 24 -11.89 5.82 2.47
CA LEU A 24 -11.47 4.55 1.90
C LEU A 24 -10.08 4.75 1.28
N ILE A 25 -9.10 3.96 1.71
CA ILE A 25 -7.68 4.14 1.38
C ILE A 25 -7.15 3.10 0.41
N ASP A 26 -7.68 1.87 0.43
CA ASP A 26 -7.21 0.79 -0.44
C ASP A 26 -8.35 -0.18 -0.78
N LEU A 27 -8.21 -0.88 -1.90
CA LEU A 27 -9.16 -1.84 -2.44
C LEU A 27 -8.42 -3.07 -3.00
N VAL A 28 -8.88 -4.26 -2.62
CA VAL A 28 -8.42 -5.53 -3.21
C VAL A 28 -9.58 -6.40 -3.65
N THR A 29 -9.39 -7.13 -4.74
CA THR A 29 -10.39 -8.05 -5.27
C THR A 29 -10.03 -9.49 -4.91
N GLY A 30 -10.98 -10.24 -4.35
CA GLY A 30 -10.79 -11.64 -3.98
C GLY A 30 -12.09 -12.42 -3.98
N ASP A 31 -12.10 -13.62 -4.55
CA ASP A 31 -13.19 -14.62 -4.44
C ASP A 31 -14.62 -14.07 -4.48
N ASN A 32 -15.06 -13.52 -5.61
CA ASN A 32 -16.39 -12.89 -5.78
C ASN A 32 -16.66 -11.71 -4.83
N TYR A 33 -15.66 -11.14 -4.16
CA TYR A 33 -15.78 -9.95 -3.33
C TYR A 33 -14.76 -8.89 -3.73
N VAL A 34 -15.12 -7.66 -3.43
CA VAL A 34 -14.20 -6.53 -3.36
C VAL A 34 -14.08 -6.19 -1.88
N TYR A 35 -12.86 -6.09 -1.37
CA TYR A 35 -12.56 -5.68 -0.02
C TYR A 35 -11.99 -4.28 -0.05
N GLY A 36 -12.34 -3.47 0.94
CA GLY A 36 -11.85 -2.11 1.08
C GLY A 36 -11.45 -1.80 2.49
N MET A 37 -10.36 -1.06 2.64
CA MET A 37 -9.83 -0.65 3.93
C MET A 37 -10.09 0.84 4.14
N TYR A 38 -10.60 1.19 5.32
CA TYR A 38 -10.69 2.58 5.76
C TYR A 38 -9.39 3.03 6.46
N ASP A 39 -9.22 4.34 6.60
CA ASP A 39 -8.04 4.97 7.22
C ASP A 39 -7.78 4.58 8.67
N ASP A 40 -8.80 4.06 9.37
CA ASP A 40 -8.70 3.51 10.72
C ASP A 40 -8.38 2.01 10.79
N GLY A 41 -8.28 1.33 9.64
CA GLY A 41 -7.96 -0.10 9.52
C GLY A 41 -9.18 -1.03 9.48
N GLU A 42 -10.41 -0.50 9.53
CA GLU A 42 -11.62 -1.29 9.32
C GLU A 42 -11.69 -1.79 7.87
N ILE A 43 -11.90 -3.11 7.69
CA ILE A 43 -12.20 -3.69 6.38
C ILE A 43 -13.71 -3.80 6.20
N VAL A 44 -14.16 -3.38 5.03
CA VAL A 44 -15.47 -3.68 4.48
C VAL A 44 -15.36 -4.55 3.24
N ARG A 45 -16.45 -5.22 2.87
CA ARG A 45 -16.55 -5.96 1.62
C ARG A 45 -17.85 -5.69 0.87
N TRP A 46 -17.78 -5.82 -0.44
CA TRP A 46 -18.91 -5.81 -1.38
C TRP A 46 -18.91 -7.11 -2.17
N ASN A 47 -20.09 -7.67 -2.44
CA ASN A 47 -20.23 -8.83 -3.31
C ASN A 47 -19.99 -8.41 -4.77
N ALA A 48 -18.93 -8.92 -5.39
CA ALA A 48 -18.54 -8.63 -6.77
C ALA A 48 -19.68 -8.91 -7.77
N ARG A 49 -20.58 -9.86 -7.50
CA ARG A 49 -21.70 -10.18 -8.41
C ARG A 49 -22.78 -9.10 -8.42
N GLU A 50 -22.90 -8.34 -7.33
CA GLU A 50 -23.89 -7.28 -7.19
C GLU A 50 -23.49 -6.00 -7.96
N PHE A 51 -22.23 -5.89 -8.41
CA PHE A 51 -21.74 -4.76 -9.23
C PHE A 51 -22.35 -4.70 -10.64
N LEU A 52 -23.12 -5.71 -11.03
CA LEU A 52 -23.93 -5.72 -12.25
C LEU A 52 -25.25 -4.95 -12.10
N GLY A 53 -25.62 -4.55 -10.87
CA GLY A 53 -26.78 -3.73 -10.57
C GLY A 53 -26.50 -2.23 -10.69
N ARG A 54 -27.52 -1.44 -11.05
CA ARG A 54 -27.40 0.04 -11.14
C ARG A 54 -27.54 0.76 -9.79
N GLU A 55 -27.85 0.03 -8.73
CA GLU A 55 -28.02 0.59 -7.39
C GLU A 55 -26.69 0.59 -6.61
N PRO A 56 -26.40 1.63 -5.81
CA PRO A 56 -25.19 1.68 -5.01
C PRO A 56 -25.13 0.56 -3.96
N ILE A 57 -24.05 -0.24 -3.96
CA ILE A 57 -23.92 -1.40 -3.06
C ILE A 57 -23.42 -0.96 -1.68
N ILE A 58 -24.11 -1.41 -0.63
CA ILE A 58 -23.77 -1.14 0.76
C ILE A 58 -22.64 -2.09 1.20
N PRO A 59 -21.52 -1.57 1.75
CA PRO A 59 -20.46 -2.41 2.29
C PRO A 59 -20.90 -3.17 3.54
N VAL A 60 -20.54 -4.44 3.62
CA VAL A 60 -20.65 -5.25 4.85
C VAL A 60 -19.35 -5.13 5.63
N GLN A 61 -19.45 -4.87 6.93
CA GLN A 61 -18.28 -4.87 7.81
C GLN A 61 -17.64 -6.26 7.85
N PHE A 62 -16.32 -6.31 7.66
CA PHE A 62 -15.56 -7.55 7.60
C PHE A 62 -14.60 -7.71 8.78
N SER A 63 -14.02 -6.62 9.26
CA SER A 63 -13.20 -6.57 10.48
C SER A 63 -13.62 -5.43 11.40
N SER A 64 -13.25 -5.49 12.67
CA SER A 64 -13.46 -4.40 13.63
C SER A 64 -12.24 -4.22 14.52
N HIS A 65 -11.32 -3.36 14.12
CA HIS A 65 -10.27 -2.88 15.02
C HIS A 65 -9.69 -1.55 14.59
N ARG A 66 -9.55 -0.64 15.55
CA ARG A 66 -8.82 0.62 15.40
C ARG A 66 -7.41 0.40 15.92
N LEU A 67 -6.41 0.39 15.04
CA LEU A 67 -5.02 0.35 15.48
C LEU A 67 -4.55 1.78 15.73
N GLU A 68 -4.51 2.16 17.00
CA GLU A 68 -3.75 3.32 17.45
C GLU A 68 -2.28 2.94 17.47
N ILE A 69 -1.50 3.57 16.60
CA ILE A 69 -0.07 3.32 16.48
C ILE A 69 0.63 4.42 17.26
N GLU A 70 1.43 4.05 18.25
CA GLU A 70 2.39 4.96 18.85
C GLU A 70 3.45 5.30 17.80
N ILE A 71 3.40 6.53 17.30
CA ILE A 71 4.39 7.06 16.35
C ILE A 71 5.51 7.70 17.16
N SER A 72 6.75 7.29 16.93
CA SER A 72 7.91 7.90 17.58
C SER A 72 8.17 9.30 17.00
N GLY A 73 8.09 10.32 17.86
CA GLY A 73 8.88 11.56 17.80
C GLY A 73 8.75 12.46 16.55
N VAL A 74 8.14 13.63 16.75
CA VAL A 74 8.08 14.79 15.84
C VAL A 74 7.11 14.64 14.65
N VAL A 75 5.86 15.01 14.93
CA VAL A 75 4.67 15.19 14.07
C VAL A 75 5.01 15.55 12.60
N THR A 76 4.44 14.91 11.57
CA THR A 76 3.17 15.37 10.96
C THR A 76 2.46 14.39 10.00
N ARG A 77 3.03 13.22 9.65
CA ARG A 77 2.39 12.35 8.63
C ARG A 77 1.74 11.11 9.22
N ARG A 78 0.52 10.82 8.75
CA ARG A 78 -0.12 9.53 9.00
C ARG A 78 0.67 8.45 8.24
N PRO A 79 0.97 7.30 8.87
CA PRO A 79 1.56 6.17 8.18
C PRO A 79 0.72 5.76 6.97
N SER A 80 1.38 5.34 5.88
CA SER A 80 0.68 4.71 4.76
C SER A 80 0.20 3.33 5.19
N ARG A 81 -0.94 2.90 4.66
CA ARG A 81 -1.52 1.58 4.93
C ARG A 81 -1.89 0.93 3.61
N TYR A 82 -1.54 -0.34 3.45
CA TYR A 82 -1.83 -1.14 2.27
C TYR A 82 -2.57 -2.40 2.69
N LEU A 83 -3.65 -2.74 1.99
CA LEU A 83 -4.38 -3.98 2.17
C LEU A 83 -3.92 -4.95 1.08
N ILE A 84 -3.37 -6.09 1.46
CA ILE A 84 -2.84 -7.09 0.53
C ILE A 84 -3.58 -8.40 0.75
N GLN A 85 -4.10 -8.98 -0.33
CA GLN A 85 -4.54 -10.37 -0.33
C GLN A 85 -3.35 -11.28 -0.67
N SER A 86 -3.08 -12.25 0.20
CA SER A 86 -2.00 -13.23 0.04
C SER A 86 -2.57 -14.65 0.18
N GLY A 87 -2.95 -15.26 -0.94
CA GLY A 87 -3.72 -16.50 -0.92
C GLY A 87 -5.08 -16.29 -0.25
N SER A 88 -5.35 -17.06 0.81
CA SER A 88 -6.56 -16.92 1.64
C SER A 88 -6.45 -15.86 2.74
N ASP A 89 -5.27 -15.31 2.96
CA ASP A 89 -4.99 -14.38 4.04
C ASP A 89 -5.13 -12.93 3.59
N PHE A 90 -5.55 -12.06 4.52
CA PHE A 90 -5.45 -10.61 4.37
C PHE A 90 -4.33 -10.09 5.26
N LEU A 91 -3.45 -9.30 4.65
CA LEU A 91 -2.37 -8.60 5.33
C LEU A 91 -2.64 -7.10 5.26
N MET A 92 -2.41 -6.40 6.36
CA MET A 92 -2.30 -4.96 6.38
C MET A 92 -0.84 -4.60 6.61
N VAL A 93 -0.25 -3.87 5.68
CA VAL A 93 1.10 -3.35 5.78
C VAL A 93 1.01 -1.89 6.14
N ILE A 94 1.69 -1.48 7.20
CA ILE A 94 1.78 -0.09 7.63
C ILE A 94 3.20 0.39 7.42
N ARG A 95 3.37 1.48 6.68
CA ARG A 95 4.66 2.09 6.39
C ARG A 95 4.78 3.40 7.14
N ASP A 96 5.75 3.45 8.04
CA ASP A 96 6.12 4.65 8.77
C ASP A 96 7.34 5.32 8.14
N ARG A 97 7.30 6.64 8.05
CA ARG A 97 8.35 7.45 7.43
C ARG A 97 8.83 8.50 8.39
N GLU A 98 10.15 8.64 8.46
CA GLU A 98 10.77 9.78 9.09
C GLU A 98 10.75 10.96 8.12
N VAL A 99 10.47 12.15 8.65
CA VAL A 99 10.49 13.41 7.90
C VAL A 99 11.45 14.38 8.58
N ALA A 100 12.42 14.87 7.83
CA ALA A 100 13.38 15.87 8.28
C ALA A 100 13.26 17.15 7.46
N ILE A 101 13.27 18.30 8.12
CA ILE A 101 13.38 19.60 7.46
C ILE A 101 14.85 19.99 7.44
N LYS A 102 15.47 19.98 6.26
CA LYS A 102 16.83 20.49 6.06
C LYS A 102 16.73 21.95 5.63
N SER A 103 17.26 22.87 6.45
CA SER A 103 17.49 24.24 6.02
C SER A 103 18.74 24.28 5.15
N ASN A 104 18.66 24.92 3.98
CA ASN A 104 19.85 25.20 3.21
C ASN A 104 20.40 26.57 3.64
N TYR A 105 21.64 26.64 4.13
CA TYR A 105 22.22 27.87 4.71
C TYR A 105 22.28 29.04 3.70
N TYR A 106 22.15 28.75 2.40
CA TYR A 106 22.25 29.70 1.30
C TYR A 106 20.91 30.08 0.65
N SER A 107 19.76 29.54 1.10
CA SER A 107 18.44 29.88 0.55
C SER A 107 17.35 29.82 1.62
N PHE A 108 16.36 30.72 1.58
CA PHE A 108 15.16 30.66 2.45
C PHE A 108 14.20 29.49 2.12
N ASN A 109 14.64 28.50 1.34
CA ASN A 109 13.86 27.33 0.99
C ASN A 109 14.10 26.21 2.01
N TYR A 110 13.03 25.78 2.66
CA TYR A 110 13.02 24.58 3.51
C TYR A 110 12.94 23.34 2.61
N ASN A 111 13.92 22.45 2.70
CA ASN A 111 13.88 21.17 2.00
C ASN A 111 13.28 20.13 2.94
N ILE A 112 12.15 19.54 2.55
CA ILE A 112 11.56 18.41 3.29
C ILE A 112 12.14 17.14 2.68
N VAL A 113 12.83 16.35 3.49
CA VAL A 113 13.32 15.03 3.14
C VAL A 113 12.51 14.01 3.93
N TYR A 114 12.10 12.93 3.29
CA TYR A 114 11.45 11.80 3.95
C TYR A 114 12.17 10.52 3.60
N GLN A 115 12.05 9.52 4.46
CA GLN A 115 12.55 8.18 4.19
C GLN A 115 11.72 7.17 4.96
N THR A 116 11.60 5.97 4.42
CA THR A 116 11.00 4.85 5.15
C THR A 116 11.90 4.50 6.32
N ASN A 117 11.25 4.43 7.49
CA ASN A 117 11.87 4.03 8.74
C ASN A 117 11.58 2.56 9.02
N ILE A 118 10.29 2.19 9.05
CA ILE A 118 9.87 0.84 9.44
C ILE A 118 8.56 0.44 8.77
N PHE A 119 8.39 -0.86 8.58
CA PHE A 119 7.10 -1.46 8.26
C PHE A 119 6.59 -2.30 9.42
N LYS A 120 5.28 -2.23 9.68
CA LYS A 120 4.56 -3.15 10.56
C LYS A 120 3.54 -3.93 9.75
N ILE A 121 3.49 -5.24 9.95
CA ILE A 121 2.61 -6.13 9.21
C ILE A 121 1.61 -6.73 10.17
N TYR A 122 0.34 -6.69 9.80
CA TYR A 122 -0.73 -7.31 10.54
C TYR A 122 -1.41 -8.34 9.65
N LYS A 123 -1.64 -9.54 10.18
CA LYS A 123 -2.44 -10.58 9.54
C LYS A 123 -3.84 -10.56 10.14
N LEU A 124 -4.87 -10.66 9.31
CA LEU A 124 -6.24 -10.72 9.79
C LEU A 124 -6.54 -12.14 10.28
N ASP A 125 -6.93 -12.30 11.54
CA ASP A 125 -7.45 -13.58 12.02
C ASP A 125 -8.79 -13.87 11.31
N PRO A 126 -8.91 -14.97 10.54
CA PRO A 126 -10.15 -15.32 9.89
C PRO A 126 -11.30 -15.61 10.86
N LYS A 127 -11.02 -15.99 12.12
CA LYS A 127 -12.05 -16.34 13.11
C LYS A 127 -12.59 -15.11 13.81
N ASP A 128 -11.73 -14.38 14.50
CA ASP A 128 -12.15 -13.26 15.35
C ASP A 128 -12.18 -11.93 14.58
N LYS A 129 -11.69 -11.92 13.32
CA LYS A 129 -11.67 -10.74 12.42
C LYS A 129 -10.94 -9.54 13.01
N ILE A 130 -9.88 -9.84 13.76
CA ILE A 130 -8.98 -8.87 14.37
C ILE A 130 -7.61 -8.93 13.69
N TRP A 131 -6.88 -7.83 13.81
CA TRP A 131 -5.52 -7.71 13.27
C TRP A 131 -4.50 -8.18 14.30
N GLU A 132 -3.64 -9.12 13.92
CA GLU A 132 -2.54 -9.61 14.74
C GLU A 132 -1.21 -9.24 14.07
N GLU A 133 -0.30 -8.60 14.81
CA GLU A 133 1.02 -8.25 14.29
C GLU A 133 1.80 -9.53 13.96
N THR A 134 2.46 -9.57 12.80
CA THR A 134 3.33 -10.66 12.38
C THR A 134 4.65 -10.13 11.84
N LYS A 135 5.71 -10.92 12.04
CA LYS A 135 7.04 -10.71 11.44
C LYS A 135 7.39 -11.79 10.41
N ASP A 136 6.39 -12.57 10.03
CA ASP A 136 6.50 -13.65 9.06
C ASP A 136 5.27 -13.67 8.15
N VAL A 137 5.49 -13.47 6.86
CA VAL A 137 4.47 -13.60 5.81
C VAL A 137 4.68 -14.87 4.98
N GLY A 138 5.67 -15.69 5.33
CA GLY A 138 5.99 -16.97 4.72
C GLY A 138 6.81 -16.84 3.44
N SER A 139 6.57 -17.75 2.49
CA SER A 139 7.32 -17.86 1.23
C SER A 139 6.79 -16.92 0.14
N VAL A 140 6.49 -15.68 0.51
CA VAL A 140 6.03 -14.63 -0.41
C VAL A 140 6.89 -13.38 -0.28
N ALA A 141 6.91 -12.58 -1.33
CA ALA A 141 7.40 -11.22 -1.34
C ALA A 141 6.20 -10.28 -1.48
N LEU A 142 6.15 -9.25 -0.65
CA LEU A 142 5.11 -8.22 -0.72
C LEU A 142 5.62 -7.04 -1.54
N PHE A 143 4.74 -6.44 -2.33
CA PHE A 143 5.01 -5.20 -3.05
C PHE A 143 4.03 -4.14 -2.60
N VAL A 144 4.53 -2.93 -2.31
CA VAL A 144 3.72 -1.79 -1.88
C VAL A 144 4.22 -0.51 -2.54
N GLY A 145 3.29 0.40 -2.84
CA GLY A 145 3.61 1.66 -3.49
C GLY A 145 2.35 2.45 -3.80
N CYS A 146 2.49 3.44 -4.69
CA CYS A 146 1.37 4.27 -5.11
C CYS A 146 0.29 3.41 -5.77
N ASN A 147 -0.90 3.37 -5.16
CA ASN A 147 -2.12 2.75 -5.71
C ASN A 147 -2.00 1.27 -6.09
N TYR A 148 -0.97 0.56 -5.63
CA TYR A 148 -0.78 -0.84 -5.95
C TYR A 148 -0.08 -1.56 -4.79
N SER A 149 -0.71 -2.62 -4.33
CA SER A 149 -0.12 -3.54 -3.37
C SER A 149 -0.47 -4.98 -3.73
N MET A 150 0.49 -5.88 -3.62
CA MET A 150 0.31 -7.28 -4.00
C MET A 150 1.23 -8.22 -3.23
N SER A 151 0.87 -9.50 -3.21
CA SER A 151 1.70 -10.59 -2.71
C SER A 151 2.09 -11.48 -3.89
N VAL A 152 3.37 -11.85 -3.96
CA VAL A 152 3.92 -12.72 -5.02
C VAL A 152 4.61 -13.92 -4.38
N SER A 153 4.31 -15.12 -4.86
CA SER A 153 5.03 -16.31 -4.43
C SER A 153 6.47 -16.27 -4.93
N VAL A 154 7.44 -16.45 -4.03
CA VAL A 154 8.86 -16.48 -4.46
C VAL A 154 9.21 -17.72 -5.27
N SER A 155 8.35 -18.75 -5.25
CA SER A 155 8.51 -19.93 -6.12
C SER A 155 8.38 -19.58 -7.60
N GLU A 156 7.64 -18.53 -7.93
CA GLU A 156 7.44 -18.05 -9.30
C GLU A 156 8.64 -17.21 -9.78
N PHE A 157 9.32 -16.52 -8.86
CA PHE A 157 10.40 -15.59 -9.19
C PHE A 157 11.60 -15.78 -8.25
N LYS A 158 12.60 -16.54 -8.71
CA LYS A 158 13.82 -16.85 -7.92
C LYS A 158 14.66 -15.63 -7.53
N CYS A 159 14.46 -14.49 -8.18
CA CYS A 159 15.13 -13.24 -7.81
C CYS A 159 14.52 -12.57 -6.57
N LEU A 160 13.33 -13.00 -6.14
CA LEU A 160 12.67 -12.45 -4.96
C LEU A 160 13.09 -13.19 -3.70
N ARG A 161 13.40 -12.39 -2.68
CA ARG A 161 13.60 -12.86 -1.31
C ARG A 161 12.25 -13.06 -0.60
N PRO A 162 12.01 -14.20 0.07
CA PRO A 162 10.80 -14.40 0.86
C PRO A 162 10.82 -13.50 2.10
N ASN A 163 9.64 -13.30 2.69
CA ASN A 163 9.46 -12.51 3.90
C ASN A 163 10.07 -11.09 3.81
N CYS A 164 9.93 -10.47 2.64
CA CYS A 164 10.44 -9.14 2.33
C CYS A 164 9.33 -8.26 1.74
N ILE A 165 9.45 -6.96 1.94
CA ILE A 165 8.60 -5.94 1.31
C ILE A 165 9.45 -5.16 0.32
N TYR A 166 9.08 -5.18 -0.95
CA TYR A 166 9.63 -4.34 -2.00
C TYR A 166 8.74 -3.11 -2.11
N PHE A 167 9.31 -1.93 -1.93
CA PHE A 167 8.51 -0.72 -1.87
C PHE A 167 9.00 0.32 -2.87
N THR A 168 8.05 1.02 -3.49
CA THR A 168 8.32 2.21 -4.29
C THR A 168 7.92 3.48 -3.55
N ASP A 169 8.39 4.62 -4.04
CA ASP A 169 8.04 5.91 -3.47
C ASP A 169 6.58 6.24 -3.82
N ASP A 170 5.76 6.41 -2.80
CA ASP A 170 4.33 6.70 -2.87
C ASP A 170 3.98 8.02 -2.18
N GLU A 171 4.97 8.88 -1.96
CA GLU A 171 4.77 10.15 -1.28
C GLU A 171 4.31 11.25 -2.25
N ASP A 172 3.01 11.54 -2.23
CA ASP A 172 2.33 12.35 -3.24
C ASP A 172 2.45 13.87 -3.05
N ASN A 173 2.68 14.38 -1.82
CA ASN A 173 2.74 15.83 -1.58
C ASN A 173 3.96 16.55 -2.23
N PHE A 174 4.82 15.79 -2.92
CA PHE A 174 5.96 16.32 -3.67
C PHE A 174 5.87 16.05 -5.17
N TRP A 175 4.82 15.40 -5.66
CA TRP A 175 4.69 15.11 -7.10
C TRP A 175 4.37 16.35 -7.94
N ASP A 176 3.73 17.36 -7.35
CA ASP A 176 3.38 18.63 -8.01
C ASP A 176 4.49 19.70 -7.91
N LYS A 177 5.60 19.39 -7.24
CA LYS A 177 6.72 20.31 -7.05
C LYS A 177 7.96 19.78 -7.77
N MET A 178 8.59 20.62 -8.59
CA MET A 178 9.96 20.38 -9.06
C MET A 178 10.93 20.48 -7.87
N THR A 179 11.00 19.41 -7.10
CA THR A 179 11.94 19.26 -5.99
C THR A 179 12.78 18.02 -6.23
N ASP A 180 14.04 18.08 -5.84
CA ASP A 180 14.97 16.93 -5.90
C ASP A 180 14.66 15.86 -4.83
N PHE A 181 13.46 15.88 -4.25
CA PHE A 181 13.09 15.10 -3.06
C PHE A 181 11.87 14.19 -3.29
N GLY A 182 11.40 14.06 -4.54
CA GLY A 182 10.45 13.02 -4.93
C GLY A 182 11.17 11.79 -5.47
N GLY A 183 10.58 10.61 -5.34
CA GLY A 183 10.97 9.42 -6.11
C GLY A 183 12.29 8.79 -5.66
N HIS A 184 12.66 8.87 -4.39
CA HIS A 184 13.88 8.25 -3.85
C HIS A 184 13.64 7.19 -2.81
N ASP A 185 12.47 7.19 -2.18
CA ASP A 185 12.19 6.33 -1.06
C ASP A 185 11.74 4.94 -1.53
N MET A 186 12.72 4.15 -1.99
CA MET A 186 12.52 2.82 -2.56
C MET A 186 13.56 1.82 -2.07
N GLY A 187 13.15 0.57 -2.00
CA GLY A 187 14.06 -0.50 -1.65
C GLY A 187 13.36 -1.79 -1.26
N VAL A 188 14.08 -2.60 -0.52
CA VAL A 188 13.60 -3.86 0.06
C VAL A 188 13.75 -3.80 1.57
N TYR A 189 12.67 -4.06 2.27
CA TYR A 189 12.62 -4.25 3.71
C TYR A 189 12.60 -5.75 4.03
N ASP A 190 13.56 -6.22 4.81
CA ASP A 190 13.51 -7.56 5.39
C ASP A 190 12.64 -7.54 6.64
N ILE A 191 11.53 -8.30 6.63
CA ILE A 191 10.54 -8.24 7.71
C ILE A 191 11.09 -8.80 9.02
N LYS A 192 12.04 -9.75 8.94
CA LYS A 192 12.58 -10.44 10.11
C LYS A 192 13.64 -9.62 10.81
N SER A 193 14.61 -9.08 10.07
CA SER A 193 15.69 -8.26 10.63
C SER A 193 15.25 -6.80 10.84
N GLY A 194 14.27 -6.34 10.07
CA GLY A 194 13.85 -4.94 10.04
C GLY A 194 14.80 -4.03 9.25
N GLU A 195 15.73 -4.60 8.49
CA GLU A 195 16.70 -3.85 7.70
C GLU A 195 16.11 -3.37 6.37
N ILE A 196 16.50 -2.17 5.95
CA ILE A 196 16.15 -1.59 4.65
C ILE A 196 17.39 -1.57 3.75
N CYS A 197 17.32 -2.27 2.63
CA CYS A 197 18.26 -2.14 1.52
C CYS A 197 17.66 -1.20 0.48
N ARG A 198 18.19 0.02 0.37
CA ARG A 198 17.69 1.06 -0.54
C ARG A 198 18.21 0.83 -1.96
N PHE A 199 17.39 1.15 -2.95
CA PHE A 199 17.81 1.07 -4.36
C PHE A 199 18.52 2.34 -4.85
N TYR A 200 18.28 3.48 -4.21
CA TYR A 200 18.86 4.76 -4.59
C TYR A 200 19.91 5.20 -3.58
N GLU A 201 21.14 5.40 -4.05
CA GLU A 201 22.25 5.89 -3.23
C GLU A 201 22.52 7.40 -3.42
N GLY A 202 21.79 8.07 -4.32
CA GLY A 202 21.73 9.54 -4.40
C GLY A 202 22.13 10.16 -5.74
N ASP A 203 22.77 9.40 -6.63
CA ASP A 203 23.34 9.93 -7.89
C ASP A 203 22.48 9.64 -9.15
N ASP A 204 21.35 8.94 -9.00
CA ASP A 204 20.46 8.60 -10.11
C ASP A 204 19.55 9.77 -10.53
N THR A 205 19.31 9.89 -11.84
CA THR A 205 18.35 10.87 -12.38
C THR A 205 16.91 10.37 -12.18
N ARG A 206 16.11 11.14 -11.44
CA ARG A 206 14.71 10.79 -11.16
C ARG A 206 13.76 11.38 -12.20
N SER A 207 12.72 10.63 -12.55
CA SER A 207 11.64 11.14 -13.37
C SER A 207 10.82 12.15 -12.58
N SER A 208 10.71 13.38 -13.07
CA SER A 208 9.80 14.39 -12.52
C SER A 208 8.35 14.21 -12.98
N PHE A 209 8.09 13.24 -13.87
CA PHE A 209 6.80 13.07 -14.54
C PHE A 209 5.96 11.93 -13.97
N CYS A 210 6.59 10.88 -13.44
CA CYS A 210 5.88 9.71 -12.95
C CYS A 210 6.60 9.13 -11.72
N PRO A 211 5.87 8.78 -10.65
CA PRO A 211 6.45 8.03 -9.55
C PRO A 211 6.95 6.66 -10.04
N PRO A 212 7.81 5.98 -9.28
CA PRO A 212 8.34 4.68 -9.66
C PRO A 212 7.22 3.64 -9.72
N ILE A 213 7.11 2.98 -10.88
CA ILE A 213 6.12 1.93 -11.14
C ILE A 213 6.80 0.56 -11.08
N GLY A 214 6.23 -0.37 -10.32
CA GLY A 214 6.57 -1.78 -10.40
C GLY A 214 5.94 -2.40 -11.65
N LEU A 215 6.76 -2.95 -12.56
CA LEU A 215 6.28 -3.66 -13.75
C LEU A 215 6.43 -5.17 -13.54
N PHE A 216 5.31 -5.89 -13.56
CA PHE A 216 5.28 -7.34 -13.57
C PHE A 216 4.84 -7.81 -14.95
N LEU A 217 5.77 -8.41 -15.70
CA LEU A 217 5.45 -9.03 -16.97
C LEU A 217 5.06 -10.49 -16.70
N THR A 218 3.77 -10.79 -16.76
CA THR A 218 3.29 -12.16 -16.87
C THR A 218 3.41 -12.57 -18.33
N LEU A 219 4.38 -13.42 -18.66
CA LEU A 219 4.37 -14.09 -19.94
C LEU A 219 3.22 -15.10 -19.92
N GLU A 220 2.16 -14.84 -20.69
CA GLU A 220 1.20 -15.88 -21.03
C GLU A 220 1.94 -16.93 -21.86
N ASN A 221 2.22 -18.09 -21.25
CA ASN A 221 2.59 -19.26 -22.02
C ASN A 221 1.36 -19.68 -22.83
N ASN A 222 1.25 -19.16 -24.05
CA ASN A 222 0.42 -19.77 -25.07
C ASN A 222 1.00 -21.17 -25.32
N GLY A 223 0.23 -22.18 -24.92
CA GLY A 223 0.65 -23.58 -24.76
C GLY A 223 1.23 -24.26 -25.99
#